data_AF-A0A9D7CET1-F1
#
_entry.id   AF-A0A9D7CET1-F1
#
_cell.length_a   1.000
_cell.length_b   1.000
_cell.length_c   1.000
_cell.angle_alpha   90.00
_cell.angle_beta   90.00
_cell.angle_gamma   90.00
#
_symmetry.space_group_name_H-M   'P 1'
#
loop_
_entity.id
_entity.type
_entity.pdbx_description
1 polymer ?
#
loop_
_entity_poly.entity_id
_entity_poly.type
_entity_poly.pdbx_seq_one_letter_code
_entity_poly.pdbx_strand_id
1 'polypeptide(L)'
;MKRFACLIALAALAACSTDSTAPATTEPLDDTTIDLVQQFDATGAAAVDRAGIGGSELPENLKLTAEQKARIQALHEAFQADNAASLAALKTIEHELRAALTARKDRAAIAAILAKAMPIVARLSAALASLQRDIWNVYTAEQQAWISSKGRGESACRPDVLNQLSAAQVAQIRELRSAFGESVQGYLESIKQVHEEARAAAQAGATRAQVSAILARAESTLEALRTAERRLAEAILGVLTPEQKANACLVRALTGR
;
A
#
# COMPACT_ATOMS: atom_id res chain seq x y z
N MET A 1 9.96 -9.35 3.86
CA MET A 1 9.31 -8.07 4.19
C MET A 1 7.81 -8.20 3.92
N LYS A 2 6.98 -8.16 4.96
CA LYS A 2 5.52 -8.19 4.84
C LYS A 2 5.07 -6.84 4.24
N ARG A 3 4.30 -6.91 3.14
CA ARG A 3 3.93 -5.77 2.30
C ARG A 3 2.91 -4.91 3.03
N PHE A 4 3.26 -3.64 3.26
CA PHE A 4 2.30 -2.59 3.60
C PHE A 4 1.44 -2.31 2.36
N ALA A 5 0.20 -2.78 2.39
CA ALA A 5 -0.77 -2.53 1.34
C ALA A 5 -1.32 -1.10 1.48
N CYS A 6 -1.12 -0.33 0.43
CA CYS A 6 -1.70 0.98 0.20
C CYS A 6 -3.23 0.84 0.09
N LEU A 7 -3.98 1.34 1.08
CA LEU A 7 -5.45 1.46 1.03
C LEU A 7 -5.82 2.93 0.75
N ILE A 8 -5.64 3.36 -0.49
CA ILE A 8 -6.37 4.52 -1.05
C ILE A 8 -6.90 4.11 -2.42
N ALA A 9 -8.03 3.40 -2.42
CA ALA A 9 -8.86 3.22 -3.62
C ALA A 9 -10.27 2.76 -3.22
N LEU A 10 -11.07 3.64 -2.62
CA LEU A 10 -12.52 3.44 -2.44
C LEU A 10 -13.24 4.79 -2.43
N ALA A 11 -13.19 5.49 -3.56
CA ALA A 11 -13.97 6.71 -3.78
C ALA A 11 -14.45 6.88 -5.24
N ALA A 12 -14.65 5.78 -5.98
CA ALA A 12 -15.08 5.87 -7.39
C ALA A 12 -16.07 4.77 -7.84
N LEU A 13 -16.95 4.27 -6.96
CA LEU A 13 -17.98 3.28 -7.32
C LEU A 13 -19.38 3.65 -6.80
N ALA A 14 -19.70 4.94 -6.76
CA ALA A 14 -21.02 5.44 -6.37
C ALA A 14 -21.87 6.00 -7.54
N ALA A 15 -21.57 5.60 -8.78
CA ALA A 15 -22.44 5.86 -9.92
C ALA A 15 -22.42 4.65 -10.86
N CYS A 16 -23.62 4.13 -11.16
CA CYS A 16 -23.92 3.02 -12.08
C CYS A 16 -23.88 1.59 -11.50
N SER A 17 -24.82 1.24 -10.63
CA SER A 17 -25.92 0.32 -10.99
C SER A 17 -26.90 0.17 -9.82
N THR A 18 -28.20 0.25 -10.11
CA THR A 18 -29.31 0.08 -9.17
C THR A 18 -29.89 -1.33 -9.27
N ASP A 19 -29.05 -2.36 -9.23
CA ASP A 19 -29.54 -3.74 -9.14
C ASP A 19 -28.94 -4.48 -7.94
N SER A 20 -29.85 -4.74 -7.00
CA SER A 20 -29.63 -5.43 -5.74
C SER A 20 -29.79 -6.93 -5.94
N THR A 21 -28.69 -7.68 -5.99
CA THR A 21 -28.63 -9.11 -5.61
C THR A 21 -27.20 -9.48 -5.17
N ALA A 22 -26.95 -9.50 -3.85
CA ALA A 22 -25.74 -10.13 -3.31
C ALA A 22 -26.04 -10.72 -1.92
N PRO A 23 -25.98 -12.06 -1.73
CA PRO A 23 -26.01 -12.64 -0.40
C PRO A 23 -24.62 -12.73 0.23
N ALA A 24 -24.64 -12.69 1.56
CA ALA A 24 -23.54 -12.56 2.49
C ALA A 24 -22.40 -13.57 2.28
N THR A 25 -21.16 -13.07 2.19
CA THR A 25 -19.95 -13.89 2.16
C THR A 25 -19.65 -14.41 3.56
N THR A 26 -19.76 -15.73 3.70
CA THR A 26 -19.39 -16.51 4.87
C THR A 26 -17.95 -16.98 4.72
N GLU A 27 -16.97 -16.10 4.91
CA GLU A 27 -15.60 -16.53 5.20
C GLU A 27 -15.13 -15.82 6.47
N PRO A 28 -14.45 -16.54 7.39
CA PRO A 28 -13.73 -15.87 8.46
C PRO A 28 -12.65 -15.04 7.78
N LEU A 29 -12.70 -13.73 7.97
CA LEU A 29 -11.55 -12.87 7.73
C LEU A 29 -10.42 -13.42 8.59
N ASP A 30 -9.52 -14.16 7.97
CA ASP A 30 -8.22 -14.48 8.54
C ASP A 30 -7.64 -13.18 9.07
N ASP A 31 -7.12 -13.27 10.31
CA ASP A 31 -6.50 -12.27 11.17
C ASP A 31 -5.32 -11.54 10.47
N THR A 32 -5.64 -10.83 9.40
CA THR A 32 -4.77 -10.02 8.58
C THR A 32 -5.26 -8.58 8.67
N THR A 33 -5.02 -8.03 9.87
CA THR A 33 -4.53 -6.66 10.06
C THR A 33 -5.36 -5.56 9.41
N ILE A 34 -6.63 -5.43 9.83
CA ILE A 34 -7.14 -4.07 10.00
C ILE A 34 -6.55 -3.59 11.32
N ASP A 35 -5.43 -2.90 11.22
CA ASP A 35 -4.76 -2.25 12.32
C ASP A 35 -4.66 -0.76 11.96
N LEU A 36 -5.68 -0.01 12.38
CA LEU A 36 -5.76 1.43 12.16
C LEU A 36 -4.74 2.17 13.04
N VAL A 37 -4.17 1.46 14.03
CA VAL A 37 -3.37 2.02 15.11
C VAL A 37 -1.88 1.74 14.87
N GLN A 38 -1.49 0.62 14.27
CA GLN A 38 -0.09 0.25 14.01
C GLN A 38 0.66 1.30 13.19
N GLN A 39 -0.05 2.03 12.32
CA GLN A 39 0.51 3.15 11.57
C GLN A 39 1.01 4.29 12.49
N PHE A 40 0.50 4.36 13.72
CA PHE A 40 0.78 5.40 14.71
C PHE A 40 1.43 4.87 16.01
N ASP A 41 1.34 3.56 16.30
CA ASP A 41 1.87 2.92 17.53
C ASP A 41 3.32 2.42 17.40
N ALA A 42 3.92 2.51 16.21
CA ALA A 42 5.28 2.02 15.96
C ALA A 42 6.36 2.99 16.49
N THR A 43 6.47 3.34 17.78
CA THR A 43 7.56 4.23 18.24
C THR A 43 7.98 4.10 19.71
N GLY A 44 9.06 3.36 19.94
CA GLY A 44 10.09 3.68 20.93
C GLY A 44 11.45 3.73 20.23
N ALA A 45 12.57 4.05 20.91
CA ALA A 45 13.90 4.12 20.30
C ALA A 45 14.24 2.91 19.39
N ALA A 46 13.82 1.70 19.76
CA ALA A 46 13.99 0.49 18.96
C ALA A 46 13.13 0.42 17.67
N ALA A 47 11.99 1.12 17.61
CA ALA A 47 11.16 1.24 16.41
C ALA A 47 11.62 2.40 15.51
N VAL A 48 12.16 3.47 16.11
CA VAL A 48 12.84 4.57 15.41
C VAL A 48 14.09 4.03 14.70
N ASP A 49 14.89 3.18 15.36
CA ASP A 49 16.02 2.47 14.75
C ASP A 49 15.60 1.43 13.70
N ARG A 50 14.45 0.76 13.87
CA ARG A 50 13.92 -0.26 12.93
C ARG A 50 13.26 0.35 11.69
N ALA A 51 12.74 1.57 11.78
CA ALA A 51 12.16 2.32 10.66
C ALA A 51 13.23 3.11 9.86
N GLY A 52 14.52 2.98 10.21
CA GLY A 52 15.62 3.71 9.56
C GLY A 52 15.71 5.19 9.96
N ILE A 53 14.89 5.66 10.90
CA ILE A 53 14.83 7.07 11.34
C ILE A 53 15.81 7.33 12.49
N GLY A 54 16.17 6.31 13.28
CA GLY A 54 17.08 6.43 14.43
C GLY A 54 18.55 6.54 14.08
N GLY A 55 18.89 6.62 12.79
CA GLY A 55 20.26 6.77 12.36
C GLY A 55 21.13 5.53 12.59
N SER A 56 20.50 4.37 12.84
CA SER A 56 21.17 3.07 12.89
C SER A 56 21.92 2.76 11.59
N GLU A 57 21.46 3.31 10.46
CA GLU A 57 22.11 3.22 9.15
C GLU A 57 23.13 4.35 8.88
N LEU A 58 23.20 5.38 9.74
CA LEU A 58 24.19 6.46 9.58
C LEU A 58 25.60 5.88 9.79
N PRO A 59 26.59 6.29 8.96
CA PRO A 59 27.99 5.99 9.19
C PRO A 59 28.42 6.43 10.59
N GLU A 60 29.42 5.76 11.16
CA GLU A 60 29.90 6.04 12.53
C GLU A 60 30.15 7.54 12.79
N ASN A 61 30.67 8.27 11.80
CA ASN A 61 30.95 9.71 11.90
C ASN A 61 29.72 10.62 11.79
N LEU A 62 28.54 10.08 11.47
CA LEU A 62 27.27 10.80 11.37
C LEU A 62 26.21 10.26 12.33
N LYS A 63 26.55 9.31 13.21
CA LYS A 63 25.61 8.77 14.19
C LYS A 63 24.95 9.87 15.02
N LEU A 64 23.71 9.62 15.41
CA LEU A 64 22.98 10.51 16.31
C LEU A 64 23.71 10.63 17.65
N THR A 65 23.92 11.87 18.11
CA THR A 65 24.45 12.13 19.45
C THR A 65 23.42 11.76 20.52
N ALA A 66 23.87 11.66 21.78
CA ALA A 66 22.98 11.37 22.90
C ALA A 66 21.88 12.45 23.04
N GLU A 67 22.24 13.71 22.81
CA GLU A 67 21.35 14.86 22.87
C GLU A 67 20.29 14.80 21.75
N GLN A 68 20.70 14.45 20.52
CA GLN A 68 19.77 14.30 19.41
C GLN A 68 18.76 13.16 19.66
N LYS A 69 19.24 12.01 20.18
CA LYS A 69 18.38 10.88 20.55
C LYS A 69 17.38 11.27 21.63
N ALA A 70 17.83 11.96 22.68
CA ALA A 70 16.96 12.43 23.75
C ALA A 70 15.90 13.42 23.23
N ARG A 71 16.28 14.31 22.31
CA ARG A 71 15.34 15.28 21.71
C ARG A 71 14.30 14.62 20.81
N ILE A 72 14.70 13.65 19.99
CA ILE A 72 13.78 12.86 19.17
C ILE A 72 12.82 12.06 20.08
N GLN A 73 13.32 11.44 21.15
CA GLN A 73 12.50 10.72 22.11
C GLN A 73 11.45 11.64 22.77
N ALA A 74 11.85 12.84 23.21
CA ALA A 74 10.94 13.81 23.79
C ALA A 74 9.85 14.28 22.80
N LEU A 75 10.18 14.45 21.52
CA LEU A 75 9.20 14.78 20.47
C LEU A 75 8.17 13.65 20.29
N HIS A 76 8.61 12.39 20.33
CA HIS A 76 7.70 11.24 20.29
C HIS A 76 6.78 11.18 21.50
N GLU A 77 7.31 11.36 22.70
CA GLU A 77 6.51 11.37 23.93
C GLU A 77 5.47 12.50 23.93
N ALA A 78 5.85 13.69 23.49
CA ALA A 78 4.93 14.81 23.32
C ALA A 78 3.82 14.49 22.30
N PHE A 79 4.17 13.94 21.14
CA PHE A 79 3.17 13.52 20.15
C PHE A 79 2.17 12.51 20.73
N GLN A 80 2.65 11.51 21.47
CA GLN A 80 1.80 10.49 22.09
C GLN A 80 0.87 11.12 23.14
N ALA A 81 1.39 12.00 24.00
CA ALA A 81 0.61 12.69 25.01
C ALA A 81 -0.48 13.58 24.37
N ASP A 82 -0.11 14.41 23.39
CA ASP A 82 -1.01 15.35 22.72
C ASP A 82 -2.10 14.65 21.90
N ASN A 83 -1.81 13.44 21.41
CA ASN A 83 -2.72 12.68 20.56
C ASN A 83 -3.36 11.47 21.24
N ALA A 84 -3.16 11.29 22.55
CA ALA A 84 -3.63 10.12 23.30
C ALA A 84 -5.12 9.85 23.10
N ALA A 85 -5.96 10.90 23.17
CA ALA A 85 -7.41 10.77 22.97
C ALA A 85 -7.76 10.31 21.54
N SER A 86 -7.03 10.78 20.53
CA SER A 86 -7.22 10.39 19.13
C SER A 86 -6.85 8.94 18.89
N LEU A 87 -5.73 8.50 19.46
CA LEU A 87 -5.22 7.14 19.36
C LEU A 87 -6.16 6.17 20.07
N ALA A 88 -6.66 6.54 21.25
CA ALA A 88 -7.68 5.77 21.96
C ALA A 88 -8.98 5.67 21.15
N ALA A 89 -9.42 6.77 20.53
CA ALA A 89 -10.62 6.76 19.68
C ALA A 89 -10.46 5.85 18.44
N LEU A 90 -9.29 5.85 17.78
CA LEU A 90 -9.02 4.90 16.69
C LEU A 90 -9.03 3.44 17.16
N LYS A 91 -8.44 3.15 18.34
CA LYS A 91 -8.50 1.80 18.95
C LYS A 91 -9.95 1.36 19.15
N THR A 92 -10.81 2.23 19.67
CA THR A 92 -12.25 1.93 19.82
C THR A 92 -12.92 1.66 18.48
N ILE A 93 -12.67 2.49 17.45
CA ILE A 93 -13.27 2.30 16.11
C ILE A 93 -12.78 1.00 15.47
N GLU A 94 -11.51 0.63 15.65
CA GLU A 94 -10.97 -0.64 15.18
C GLU A 94 -11.69 -1.83 15.82
N HIS A 95 -11.95 -1.78 17.13
CA HIS A 95 -12.75 -2.80 17.81
C HIS A 95 -14.20 -2.84 17.28
N GLU A 96 -14.85 -1.69 17.06
CA GLU A 96 -16.18 -1.62 16.44
C GLU A 96 -16.19 -2.26 15.05
N LEU A 97 -15.17 -1.97 14.25
CA LEU A 97 -15.03 -2.49 12.89
C LEU A 97 -14.82 -4.00 12.89
N ARG A 98 -13.93 -4.52 13.75
CA ARG A 98 -13.74 -5.97 13.92
C ARG A 98 -15.03 -6.65 14.33
N ALA A 99 -15.74 -6.12 15.32
CA ALA A 99 -17.03 -6.67 15.75
C ALA A 99 -18.08 -6.66 14.63
N ALA A 100 -18.15 -5.59 13.84
CA ALA A 100 -19.05 -5.51 12.69
C ALA A 100 -18.73 -6.53 11.59
N LEU A 101 -17.44 -6.79 11.35
CA LEU A 101 -16.98 -7.80 10.40
C LEU A 101 -17.27 -9.21 10.90
N THR A 102 -17.00 -9.52 12.17
CA THR A 102 -17.35 -10.82 12.78
C THR A 102 -18.85 -11.07 12.74
N ALA A 103 -19.67 -10.04 13.00
CA ALA A 103 -21.13 -10.11 12.90
C ALA A 103 -21.66 -10.05 11.46
N ARG A 104 -20.77 -9.92 10.46
CA ARG A 104 -21.09 -9.83 9.03
C ARG A 104 -22.14 -8.78 8.70
N LYS A 105 -22.00 -7.62 9.33
CA LYS A 105 -22.82 -6.47 8.98
C LYS A 105 -22.63 -6.13 7.50
N ASP A 106 -23.65 -5.50 6.92
CA ASP A 106 -23.60 -5.08 5.53
C ASP A 106 -22.53 -3.99 5.30
N ARG A 107 -22.26 -3.73 4.01
CA ARG A 107 -21.26 -2.75 3.59
C ARG A 107 -21.59 -1.33 4.04
N ALA A 108 -22.87 -0.97 4.15
CA ALA A 108 -23.29 0.37 4.57
C ALA A 108 -22.94 0.61 6.05
N ALA A 109 -23.17 -0.39 6.90
CA ALA A 109 -22.79 -0.35 8.31
C ALA A 109 -21.27 -0.28 8.50
N ILE A 110 -20.49 -1.05 7.72
CA ILE A 110 -19.03 -0.99 7.75
C ILE A 110 -18.52 0.39 7.28
N ALA A 111 -19.08 0.92 6.19
CA ALA A 111 -18.72 2.24 5.68
C ALA A 111 -19.02 3.35 6.69
N ALA A 112 -20.13 3.26 7.41
CA ALA A 112 -20.47 4.21 8.47
C ALA A 112 -19.45 4.19 9.63
N ILE A 113 -18.93 3.01 10.02
CA ILE A 113 -17.88 2.90 11.04
C ILE A 113 -16.58 3.54 10.55
N LEU A 114 -16.18 3.27 9.31
CA LEU A 114 -14.98 3.86 8.70
C LEU A 114 -15.08 5.39 8.54
N ALA A 115 -16.27 5.91 8.23
CA ALA A 115 -16.51 7.34 8.13
C ALA A 115 -16.23 8.07 9.47
N LYS A 116 -16.44 7.41 10.62
CA LYS A 116 -16.08 7.97 11.93
C LYS A 116 -14.56 8.10 12.11
N ALA A 117 -13.77 7.18 11.53
CA ALA A 117 -12.32 7.20 11.64
C ALA A 117 -11.67 8.30 10.81
N MET A 118 -12.23 8.62 9.64
CA MET A 118 -11.66 9.57 8.67
C MET A 118 -11.17 10.90 9.29
N PRO A 119 -11.99 11.68 10.05
CA PRO A 119 -11.51 12.94 10.62
C PRO A 119 -10.40 12.75 11.66
N ILE A 120 -10.38 11.62 12.37
CA ILE A 120 -9.34 11.32 13.36
C ILE A 120 -8.03 10.98 12.65
N VAL A 121 -8.09 10.16 11.59
CA VAL A 121 -6.93 9.83 10.76
C VAL A 121 -6.36 11.09 10.12
N ALA A 122 -7.19 11.98 9.57
CA ALA A 122 -6.72 13.22 8.97
C ALA A 122 -5.94 14.10 9.97
N ARG A 123 -6.45 14.24 11.20
CA ARG A 123 -5.79 15.00 12.26
C ARG A 123 -4.48 14.36 12.71
N LEU A 124 -4.47 13.05 12.93
CA LEU A 124 -3.26 12.30 13.28
C LEU A 124 -2.20 12.36 12.17
N SER A 125 -2.63 12.36 10.91
CA SER A 125 -1.73 12.48 9.76
C SER A 125 -1.06 13.86 9.71
N ALA A 126 -1.83 14.93 9.98
CA ALA A 126 -1.28 16.28 10.08
C ALA A 126 -0.31 16.42 11.27
N ALA A 127 -0.65 15.85 12.43
CA ALA A 127 0.22 15.86 13.60
C ALA A 127 1.51 15.05 13.35
N LEU A 128 1.41 13.89 12.68
CA LEU A 128 2.55 13.06 12.32
C LEU A 128 3.48 13.79 11.33
N ALA A 129 2.91 14.49 10.34
CA ALA A 129 3.70 15.32 9.42
C ALA A 129 4.45 16.45 10.16
N SER A 130 3.86 17.02 11.22
CA SER A 130 4.56 17.98 12.07
C SER A 130 5.71 17.31 12.82
N LEU A 131 5.45 16.19 13.50
CA LEU A 131 6.47 15.42 14.21
C LEU A 131 7.65 15.07 13.30
N GLN A 132 7.39 14.63 12.07
CA GLN A 132 8.43 14.32 11.09
C GLN A 132 9.30 15.54 10.74
N ARG A 133 8.70 16.72 10.57
CA ARG A 133 9.47 17.97 10.35
C ARG A 133 10.28 18.35 11.58
N ASP A 134 9.71 18.21 12.77
CA ASP A 134 10.39 18.56 14.01
C ASP A 134 11.59 17.63 14.27
N ILE A 135 11.44 16.33 14.02
CA ILE A 135 12.54 15.34 14.03
C ILE A 135 13.57 15.67 12.95
N TRP A 136 13.14 16.01 11.74
CA TRP A 136 14.07 16.41 10.66
C TRP A 136 14.99 17.56 11.08
N ASN A 137 14.44 18.53 11.81
CA ASN A 137 15.17 19.68 12.33
C ASN A 137 16.12 19.34 13.50
N VAL A 138 16.08 18.13 14.06
CA VAL A 138 17.06 17.66 15.06
C VAL A 138 18.36 17.22 14.40
N TYR A 139 18.32 16.72 13.16
CA TYR A 139 19.51 16.30 12.43
C TYR A 139 20.40 17.50 12.06
N THR A 140 21.72 17.29 11.99
CA THR A 140 22.65 18.28 11.44
C THR A 140 22.52 18.39 9.92
N ALA A 141 23.09 19.44 9.31
CA ALA A 141 23.08 19.61 7.86
C ALA A 141 23.75 18.42 7.14
N GLU A 142 24.84 17.89 7.68
CA GLU A 142 25.58 16.75 7.12
C GLU A 142 24.76 15.46 7.23
N GLN A 143 24.09 15.24 8.37
CA GLN A 143 23.17 14.12 8.55
C GLN A 143 21.98 14.23 7.60
N GLN A 144 21.37 15.41 7.47
CA GLN A 144 20.28 15.66 6.52
C GLN A 144 20.73 15.44 5.06
N ALA A 145 21.94 15.86 4.69
CA ALA A 145 22.50 15.64 3.36
C ALA A 145 22.73 14.15 3.11
N TRP A 146 23.29 13.43 4.09
CA TRP A 146 23.46 11.99 4.00
C TRP A 146 22.11 11.27 3.90
N ILE A 147 21.14 11.60 4.76
CA ILE A 147 19.78 11.05 4.73
C ILE A 147 19.07 11.46 3.45
N SER A 148 19.33 12.62 2.86
CA SER A 148 18.74 12.98 1.55
C SER A 148 19.40 12.24 0.40
N SER A 149 20.70 11.91 0.53
CA SER A 149 21.46 11.13 -0.46
C SER A 149 21.18 9.62 -0.38
N LYS A 150 20.78 9.12 0.80
CA LYS A 150 20.45 7.71 1.08
C LYS A 150 18.95 7.44 1.19
N GLY A 151 18.19 8.42 1.64
CA GLY A 151 16.71 8.47 1.73
C GLY A 151 16.05 8.65 0.37
N ARG A 152 16.83 8.47 -0.69
CA ARG A 152 16.36 7.83 -1.90
C ARG A 152 16.97 6.45 -2.05
N GLY A 153 16.65 5.54 -1.12
CA GLY A 153 16.72 4.12 -1.42
C GLY A 153 15.88 3.85 -2.68
N GLU A 154 16.01 2.68 -3.28
CA GLU A 154 15.33 2.25 -4.52
C GLU A 154 13.82 2.56 -4.60
N SER A 155 13.15 2.97 -3.51
CA SER A 155 11.77 3.45 -3.44
C SER A 155 11.53 4.95 -3.71
N ALA A 156 12.53 5.83 -3.80
CA ALA A 156 12.28 7.25 -4.03
C ALA A 156 12.50 7.65 -5.50
N CYS A 157 11.82 6.94 -6.39
CA CYS A 157 11.55 7.46 -7.72
C CYS A 157 10.87 8.82 -7.51
N ARG A 158 11.53 9.93 -7.89
CA ARG A 158 10.89 11.23 -7.78
C ARG A 158 9.63 11.25 -8.67
N PRO A 159 8.53 11.92 -8.27
CA PRO A 159 7.31 11.97 -9.08
C PRO A 159 7.52 12.51 -10.49
N ASP A 160 8.55 13.34 -10.69
CA ASP A 160 8.93 13.95 -11.95
C ASP A 160 9.82 13.06 -12.83
N VAL A 161 10.11 11.82 -12.46
CA VAL A 161 10.92 10.91 -13.30
C VAL A 161 10.26 10.67 -14.67
N LEU A 162 8.92 10.74 -14.74
CA LEU A 162 8.18 10.61 -15.99
C LEU A 162 8.30 11.84 -16.91
N ASN A 163 8.75 13.00 -16.39
CA ASN A 163 9.02 14.19 -17.21
C ASN A 163 10.25 13.99 -18.12
N GLN A 164 11.01 12.91 -17.93
CA GLN A 164 12.12 12.53 -18.80
C GLN A 164 11.65 11.86 -20.11
N LEU A 165 10.36 11.54 -20.23
CA LEU A 165 9.78 10.95 -21.44
C LEU A 165 9.36 12.03 -22.42
N SER A 166 9.60 11.82 -23.71
CA SER A 166 9.05 12.68 -24.75
C SER A 166 7.54 12.46 -24.91
N ALA A 167 6.83 13.45 -25.46
CA ALA A 167 5.40 13.32 -25.74
C ALA A 167 5.08 12.11 -26.63
N ALA A 168 5.95 11.80 -27.60
CA ALA A 168 5.83 10.63 -28.46
C ALA A 168 5.97 9.31 -27.68
N GLN A 169 6.94 9.22 -26.77
CA GLN A 169 7.12 8.05 -25.90
C GLN A 169 5.91 7.85 -24.98
N VAL A 170 5.38 8.93 -24.40
CA VAL A 170 4.17 8.88 -23.55
C VAL A 170 2.97 8.36 -24.35
N ALA A 171 2.77 8.83 -25.59
CA ALA A 171 1.69 8.36 -26.44
C ALA A 171 1.81 6.85 -26.75
N GLN A 172 3.01 6.40 -27.13
CA GLN A 172 3.26 5.00 -27.45
C GLN A 172 3.09 4.07 -26.23
N ILE A 173 3.55 4.48 -25.05
CA ILE A 173 3.37 3.71 -23.81
C ILE A 173 1.88 3.60 -23.43
N ARG A 174 1.09 4.65 -23.66
CA ARG A 174 -0.37 4.60 -23.43
C ARG A 174 -1.06 3.63 -24.38
N GLU A 175 -0.70 3.64 -25.65
CA GLU A 175 -1.22 2.72 -26.65
C GLU A 175 -0.91 1.26 -26.28
N LEU A 176 0.35 0.97 -25.91
CA LEU A 176 0.76 -0.36 -25.45
C LEU A 176 -0.04 -0.84 -24.24
N ARG A 177 -0.32 0.05 -23.27
CA ARG A 177 -1.13 -0.28 -22.08
C ARG A 177 -2.60 -0.51 -22.43
N SER A 178 -3.16 0.26 -23.37
CA SER A 178 -4.53 0.06 -23.86
C SER A 178 -4.68 -1.29 -24.55
N ALA A 179 -3.80 -1.57 -25.52
CA ALA A 179 -3.79 -2.83 -26.25
C ALA A 179 -3.58 -4.03 -25.31
N PHE A 180 -2.72 -3.90 -24.31
CA PHE A 180 -2.57 -4.93 -23.27
C PHE A 180 -3.88 -5.16 -22.51
N GLY A 181 -4.53 -4.10 -22.03
CA GLY A 181 -5.80 -4.19 -21.31
C GLY A 181 -6.89 -4.92 -22.10
N GLU A 182 -7.02 -4.61 -23.39
CA GLU A 182 -7.93 -5.32 -24.30
C GLU A 182 -7.53 -6.79 -24.47
N SER A 183 -6.23 -7.07 -24.66
CA SER A 183 -5.75 -8.43 -24.90
C SER A 183 -5.90 -9.39 -23.71
N VAL A 184 -5.88 -8.88 -22.48
CA VAL A 184 -5.95 -9.70 -21.26
C VAL A 184 -7.35 -9.81 -20.66
N GLN A 185 -8.35 -9.14 -21.23
CA GLN A 185 -9.71 -9.13 -20.70
C GLN A 185 -10.28 -10.54 -20.51
N GLY A 186 -10.07 -11.43 -21.49
CA GLY A 186 -10.50 -12.84 -21.40
C GLY A 186 -9.81 -13.62 -20.28
N TYR A 187 -8.54 -13.30 -19.96
CA TYR A 187 -7.85 -13.92 -18.82
C TYR A 187 -8.46 -13.47 -17.49
N LEU A 188 -8.75 -12.18 -17.35
CA LEU A 188 -9.36 -11.64 -16.13
C LEU A 188 -10.78 -12.20 -15.90
N GLU A 189 -11.56 -12.33 -16.97
CA GLU A 189 -12.89 -12.95 -16.90
C GLU A 189 -12.82 -14.43 -16.49
N SER A 190 -11.90 -15.19 -17.08
CA SER A 190 -11.68 -16.60 -16.73
C SER A 190 -11.25 -16.76 -15.26
N ILE A 191 -10.32 -15.94 -14.77
CA ILE A 191 -9.89 -15.96 -13.36
C ILE A 191 -11.07 -15.62 -12.44
N LYS A 192 -11.85 -14.60 -12.78
CA LYS A 192 -13.05 -14.20 -12.02
C LYS A 192 -14.05 -15.35 -11.92
N GLN A 193 -14.34 -16.02 -13.04
CA GLN A 193 -15.25 -17.16 -13.08
C GLN A 193 -14.77 -18.30 -12.16
N VAL A 194 -13.48 -18.66 -12.21
CA VAL A 194 -12.91 -19.70 -11.34
C VAL A 194 -13.07 -19.34 -9.85
N HIS A 195 -12.88 -18.08 -9.48
CA HIS A 195 -13.09 -17.61 -8.11
C HIS A 195 -14.57 -17.67 -7.69
N GLU A 196 -15.50 -17.34 -8.59
CA GLU A 196 -16.93 -17.45 -8.34
C GLU A 196 -17.37 -18.91 -8.16
N GLU A 197 -16.88 -19.82 -9.00
CA GLU A 197 -17.09 -21.27 -8.87
C GLU A 197 -16.53 -21.81 -7.55
N ALA A 198 -15.30 -21.43 -7.18
CA ALA A 198 -14.68 -21.85 -5.93
C ALA A 198 -15.48 -21.37 -4.71
N ARG A 199 -15.97 -20.13 -4.75
CA ARG A 199 -16.84 -19.57 -3.70
C ARG A 199 -18.17 -20.31 -3.61
N ALA A 200 -18.83 -20.57 -4.74
CA ALA A 200 -20.10 -21.30 -4.77
C ALA A 200 -19.92 -22.73 -4.22
N ALA A 201 -18.84 -23.41 -4.58
CA ALA A 201 -18.51 -24.74 -4.05
C ALA A 201 -18.29 -24.72 -2.53
N ALA A 202 -17.53 -23.74 -2.01
CA ALA A 202 -17.33 -23.59 -0.58
C ALA A 202 -18.65 -23.35 0.18
N GLN A 203 -19.53 -22.51 -0.37
CA GLN A 203 -20.87 -22.24 0.20
C GLN A 203 -21.77 -23.48 0.17
N ALA A 204 -21.60 -24.37 -0.81
CA ALA A 204 -22.30 -25.65 -0.90
C ALA A 204 -21.71 -26.74 0.02
N GLY A 205 -20.72 -26.42 0.85
CA GLY A 205 -20.09 -27.36 1.79
C GLY A 205 -18.98 -28.22 1.16
N ALA A 206 -18.43 -27.83 0.00
CA ALA A 206 -17.28 -28.52 -0.57
C ALA A 206 -16.08 -28.50 0.39
N THR A 207 -15.32 -29.58 0.37
CA THR A 207 -14.09 -29.70 1.15
C THR A 207 -13.01 -28.75 0.64
N ARG A 208 -12.04 -28.41 1.50
CA ARG A 208 -10.87 -27.59 1.12
C ARG A 208 -10.12 -28.15 -0.09
N ALA A 209 -10.00 -29.47 -0.19
CA ALA A 209 -9.36 -30.13 -1.34
C ALA A 209 -10.11 -29.88 -2.64
N GLN A 210 -11.44 -29.91 -2.62
CA GLN A 210 -12.28 -29.64 -3.79
C GLN A 210 -12.21 -28.17 -4.21
N VAL A 211 -12.28 -27.23 -3.26
CA VAL A 211 -12.12 -25.79 -3.55
C VAL A 211 -10.74 -25.50 -4.13
N SER A 212 -9.69 -26.11 -3.57
CA SER A 212 -8.32 -25.98 -4.10
C SER A 212 -8.21 -26.51 -5.53
N ALA A 213 -8.89 -27.62 -5.86
CA ALA A 213 -8.89 -28.16 -7.21
C ALA A 213 -9.61 -27.25 -8.22
N ILE A 214 -10.61 -26.47 -7.78
CA ILE A 214 -11.25 -25.45 -8.61
C ILE A 214 -10.29 -24.29 -8.85
N LEU A 215 -9.65 -23.76 -7.80
CA LEU A 215 -8.69 -22.66 -7.92
C LEU A 215 -7.48 -23.02 -8.78
N ALA A 216 -7.01 -24.28 -8.74
CA ALA A 216 -5.92 -24.77 -9.57
C ALA A 216 -6.20 -24.63 -11.08
N ARG A 217 -7.48 -24.56 -11.50
CA ARG A 217 -7.86 -24.33 -12.90
C ARG A 217 -7.43 -22.95 -13.42
N ALA A 218 -7.27 -21.97 -12.53
CA ALA A 218 -6.82 -20.63 -12.91
C ALA A 218 -5.29 -20.53 -13.09
N GLU A 219 -4.51 -21.55 -12.71
CA GLU A 219 -3.04 -21.48 -12.72
C GLU A 219 -2.47 -21.22 -14.14
N SER A 220 -3.00 -21.90 -15.15
CA SER A 220 -2.56 -21.71 -16.54
C SER A 220 -2.92 -20.31 -17.06
N THR A 221 -4.11 -19.80 -16.73
CA THR A 221 -4.54 -18.44 -17.09
C THR A 221 -3.70 -17.38 -16.38
N LEU A 222 -3.35 -17.59 -15.11
CA LEU A 222 -2.47 -16.70 -14.35
C LEU A 222 -1.06 -16.68 -14.96
N GLU A 223 -0.53 -17.82 -15.42
CA GLU A 223 0.79 -17.84 -16.06
C GLU A 223 0.77 -17.20 -17.46
N ALA A 224 -0.32 -17.36 -18.21
CA ALA A 224 -0.53 -16.64 -19.45
C ALA A 224 -0.56 -15.12 -19.21
N LEU A 225 -1.26 -14.66 -18.17
CA LEU A 225 -1.30 -13.25 -17.78
C LEU A 225 0.10 -12.72 -17.40
N ARG A 226 0.86 -13.43 -16.56
CA ARG A 226 2.25 -13.05 -16.21
C ARG A 226 3.16 -12.99 -17.43
N THR A 227 2.96 -13.89 -18.39
CA THR A 227 3.69 -13.87 -19.66
C THR A 227 3.34 -12.63 -20.48
N ALA A 228 2.06 -12.27 -20.56
CA ALA A 228 1.61 -11.05 -21.21
C ALA A 228 2.18 -9.79 -20.52
N GLU A 229 2.22 -9.75 -19.19
CA GLU A 229 2.81 -8.64 -18.42
C GLU A 229 4.32 -8.50 -18.67
N ARG A 230 5.06 -9.61 -18.77
CA ARG A 230 6.48 -9.59 -19.18
C ARG A 230 6.66 -8.97 -20.56
N ARG A 231 5.83 -9.39 -21.54
CA ARG A 231 5.87 -8.84 -22.91
C ARG A 231 5.53 -7.36 -22.94
N LEU A 232 4.54 -6.91 -22.18
CA LEU A 232 4.22 -5.48 -22.05
C LEU A 232 5.41 -4.70 -21.48
N ALA A 233 6.04 -5.19 -20.40
CA ALA A 233 7.19 -4.53 -19.80
C ALA A 233 8.36 -4.43 -20.79
N GLU A 234 8.65 -5.50 -21.53
CA GLU A 234 9.68 -5.50 -22.59
C GLU A 234 9.35 -4.51 -23.71
N ALA A 235 8.11 -4.46 -24.18
CA ALA A 235 7.67 -3.52 -25.20
C ALA A 235 7.79 -2.06 -24.73
N ILE A 236 7.40 -1.76 -23.48
CA ILE A 236 7.54 -0.43 -22.87
C ILE A 236 9.03 -0.06 -22.77
N LEU A 237 9.89 -0.97 -22.35
CA LEU A 237 11.34 -0.72 -22.34
C LEU A 237 11.87 -0.48 -23.76
N GLY A 238 11.34 -1.15 -24.78
CA GLY A 238 11.68 -0.92 -26.18
C GLY A 238 11.49 0.53 -26.66
N VAL A 239 10.60 1.29 -26.03
CA VAL A 239 10.32 2.71 -26.34
C VAL A 239 11.39 3.66 -25.77
N LEU A 240 12.16 3.22 -24.78
CA LEU A 240 13.13 4.05 -24.06
C LEU A 240 14.51 4.10 -24.73
N THR A 241 15.20 5.23 -24.58
CA THR A 241 16.61 5.34 -24.97
C THR A 241 17.50 4.51 -24.03
N PRO A 242 18.74 4.16 -24.44
CA PRO A 242 19.69 3.46 -23.56
C PRO A 242 19.92 4.17 -22.21
N GLU A 243 20.01 5.50 -22.21
CA GLU A 243 20.20 6.31 -21.01
C GLU A 243 18.98 6.25 -20.08
N GLN A 244 17.77 6.30 -20.67
CA GLN A 244 16.51 6.14 -19.93
C GLN A 244 16.37 4.73 -19.33
N LYS A 245 16.82 3.68 -20.04
CA LYS A 245 16.83 2.30 -19.52
C LYS A 245 17.79 2.11 -18.36
N ALA A 246 18.90 2.85 -18.32
CA ALA A 246 19.82 2.85 -17.20
C ALA A 246 19.23 3.52 -15.94
N ASN A 247 18.16 4.30 -16.09
CA ASN A 247 17.45 4.90 -14.96
C ASN A 247 16.48 3.89 -14.33
N ALA A 248 16.94 3.21 -13.27
CA ALA A 248 16.15 2.25 -12.51
C ALA A 248 14.82 2.81 -12.00
N CYS A 249 14.75 4.11 -11.66
CA CYS A 249 13.52 4.73 -11.19
C CYS A 249 12.47 4.86 -12.29
N LEU A 250 12.90 5.22 -13.51
CA LEU A 250 12.03 5.32 -14.67
C LEU A 250 11.52 3.94 -15.09
N VAL A 251 12.41 2.95 -15.13
CA VAL A 251 12.07 1.55 -15.42
C VAL A 251 11.04 1.00 -14.43
N ARG A 252 11.27 1.24 -13.13
CA ARG A 252 10.35 0.82 -12.07
C ARG A 252 8.99 1.50 -12.17
N ALA A 253 8.96 2.82 -12.39
CA ALA A 253 7.72 3.57 -12.55
C ALA A 253 6.89 3.10 -13.77
N LEU A 254 7.54 2.65 -14.83
CA LEU A 254 6.88 2.24 -16.07
C LEU A 254 6.43 0.78 -16.08
N THR A 255 7.19 -0.11 -15.44
CA THR A 255 7.00 -1.57 -15.48
C THR A 255 6.48 -2.19 -14.18
N GLY A 256 6.49 -1.43 -13.07
CA GLY A 256 6.06 -1.91 -11.75
C GLY A 256 7.03 -2.90 -11.09
N ARG A 257 8.25 -3.04 -11.62
CA ARG A 257 9.31 -3.93 -11.10
C ARG A 257 10.39 -3.15 -10.36
#